data_AF-A0AAN5CGV9-F1
#
_entry.id   AF-A0AAN5CGV9-F1
#
_cell.length_a   1.000
_cell.length_b   1.000
_cell.length_c   1.000
_cell.angle_alpha   90.00
_cell.angle_beta   90.00
_cell.angle_gamma   90.00
#
_symmetry.space_group_name_H-M   'P 1'
#
loop_
_entity.id
_entity.type
_entity.pdbx_description
1 polymer ?
#
loop_
_entity_poly.entity_id
_entity_poly.type
_entity_poly.pdbx_seq_one_letter_code
_entity_poly.pdbx_strand_id
1 'polypeptide(L)' 'FCQVHPKTVCGYTFHLHTHHKSTLLANGIYLKCACGFRCTSHHHNDHDKKCTGREFTLHKLGED' A
#
# COMPACT_ATOMS: atom_id res chain seq x y z
N PHE A 1 9.41 -8.93 5.75
CA PHE A 1 8.21 -8.08 5.69
C PHE A 1 8.13 -7.26 6.95
N CYS A 2 7.92 -5.94 6.85
CA CYS A 2 7.67 -5.13 8.04
C CYS A 2 6.28 -5.49 8.60
N GLN A 3 6.22 -5.91 9.88
CA GLN A 3 4.99 -6.32 10.56
C GLN A 3 4.09 -5.14 10.98
N VAL A 4 4.42 -3.92 10.59
CA VAL A 4 3.55 -2.77 10.81
C VAL A 4 2.33 -2.92 9.92
N HIS A 5 1.17 -3.13 10.54
CA HIS A 5 -0.15 -3.19 9.89
C HIS A 5 -0.85 -1.85 10.13
N PRO A 6 -0.49 -0.78 9.41
CA PRO A 6 -1.21 0.46 9.52
C PRO A 6 -2.62 0.23 8.97
N LYS A 7 -3.59 0.90 9.57
CA LYS A 7 -5.01 0.73 9.25
C LYS A 7 -5.39 1.25 7.85
N THR A 8 -4.46 1.89 7.13
CA THR A 8 -4.69 2.45 5.79
C THR A 8 -3.51 2.23 4.86
N VAL A 9 -3.81 2.14 3.57
CA VAL A 9 -2.85 2.05 2.46
C VAL A 9 -1.81 3.18 2.53
N CYS A 10 -2.27 4.42 2.76
CA CYS A 10 -1.41 5.59 2.97
C CYS A 10 -0.44 5.43 4.14
N GLY A 11 -0.92 4.87 5.26
CA GLY A 11 -0.07 4.64 6.42
C GLY A 11 1.08 3.67 6.11
N TYR A 12 0.82 2.66 5.28
CA TYR A 12 1.84 1.68 4.90
C TYR A 12 2.86 2.25 3.91
N THR A 13 2.38 2.94 2.87
CA THR A 13 3.27 3.60 1.91
C THR A 13 4.11 4.69 2.55
N PHE A 14 3.53 5.47 3.47
CA PHE A 14 4.24 6.48 4.23
C PHE A 14 5.28 5.85 5.15
N HIS A 15 4.93 4.81 5.91
CA HIS A 15 5.87 4.10 6.77
C HIS A 15 7.07 3.53 6.01
N LEU A 16 6.83 2.87 4.86
CA LEU A 16 7.91 2.37 4.02
C LEU A 16 8.82 3.50 3.52
N HIS A 17 8.24 4.63 3.13
CA HIS A 17 8.99 5.77 2.64
C HIS A 17 9.83 6.43 3.75
N THR A 18 9.27 6.62 4.95
CA THR A 18 9.94 7.33 6.04
C THR A 18 10.90 6.44 6.82
N HIS A 19 10.53 5.20 7.13
CA HIS A 19 11.34 4.30 7.95
C HIS A 19 12.30 3.44 7.13
N HIS A 20 11.87 2.99 5.95
CA HIS A 20 12.67 2.09 5.12
C HIS A 20 13.30 2.80 3.91
N LYS A 21 13.02 4.10 3.69
CA LYS A 21 13.42 4.84 2.47
C LYS A 21 13.10 4.06 1.19
N SER A 22 12.01 3.30 1.23
CA SER A 22 11.66 2.32 0.20
C SER A 22 10.21 2.49 -0.21
N THR A 23 9.85 1.93 -1.35
CA THR A 23 8.49 1.97 -1.89
C THR A 23 7.93 0.57 -2.01
N LEU A 24 6.61 0.46 -2.15
CA LEU A 24 5.94 -0.80 -2.44
C LEU A 24 6.59 -1.50 -3.65
N LEU A 25 6.74 -0.76 -4.74
CA LEU A 25 7.35 -1.28 -5.97
C LEU A 25 8.80 -1.75 -5.75
N ALA A 26 9.61 -1.01 -5.00
CA ALA A 26 10.99 -1.38 -4.70
C ALA A 26 11.09 -2.66 -3.85
N ASN A 27 10.06 -2.98 -3.07
CA ASN A 27 9.95 -4.23 -2.33
C ASN A 27 9.27 -5.34 -3.14
N GLY A 28 8.93 -5.09 -4.41
CA GLY A 28 8.17 -6.03 -5.22
C GLY A 28 6.82 -6.35 -4.58
N ILE A 29 6.13 -5.36 -4.01
CA ILE A 29 4.81 -5.51 -3.42
C ILE A 29 3.84 -4.45 -3.94
N TYR A 30 2.55 -4.74 -3.87
CA TYR A 30 1.49 -3.78 -4.10
C TYR A 30 0.38 -3.97 -3.05
N LEU A 31 -0.35 -2.90 -2.77
CA LEU A 31 -1.50 -2.94 -1.88
C LEU A 31 -2.76 -3.09 -2.73
N LYS A 32 -3.63 -4.02 -2.39
CA LYS A 32 -4.93 -4.19 -3.02
C LYS A 32 -6.00 -3.76 -2.02
N CYS A 33 -6.66 -2.64 -2.30
CA CYS A 33 -7.80 -2.19 -1.52
C CYS A 33 -8.97 -3.16 -1.68
N ALA A 34 -9.83 -3.27 -0.66
CA ALA A 34 -11.03 -4.10 -0.70
C ALA A 34 -11.96 -3.77 -1.89
N CYS A 35 -11.95 -2.52 -2.37
CA CYS A 35 -12.71 -2.12 -3.56
C CYS A 35 -12.10 -2.62 -4.89
N GLY A 36 -10.98 -3.35 -4.85
CA GLY A 36 -10.29 -3.89 -6.02
C GLY A 36 -9.19 -3.00 -6.60
N PHE A 37 -8.98 -1.79 -6.08
CA PHE A 37 -7.93 -0.89 -6.55
C PHE A 37 -6.55 -1.39 -6.14
N ARG A 38 -5.59 -1.33 -7.06
CA ARG A 38 -4.20 -1.75 -6.83
C ARG A 38 -3.31 -0.51 -6.70
N CYS A 39 -2.62 -0.39 -5.58
CA CYS A 39 -1.69 0.69 -5.29
C CYS A 39 -0.26 0.16 -5.31
N THR A 40 0.54 0.70 -6.21
CA THR A 40 1.97 0.44 -6.30
C THR A 40 2.81 1.62 -5.80
N SER A 41 2.17 2.75 -5.52
CA SER A 41 2.81 4.05 -5.33
C SER A 41 2.18 4.84 -4.18
N HIS A 42 2.91 5.83 -3.67
CA HIS A 42 2.48 6.69 -2.56
C HIS A 42 1.26 7.58 -2.89
N HIS A 43 0.93 7.77 -4.18
CA HIS A 43 -0.20 8.58 -4.61
C HIS A 43 -1.54 7.85 -4.42
N HIS A 44 -2.00 7.80 -3.17
CA HIS A 44 -3.30 7.24 -2.77
C HIS A 44 -4.33 8.34 -2.42
N ASN A 45 -3.96 9.62 -2.53
CA ASN A 45 -4.83 10.75 -2.19
C ASN A 45 -6.10 10.84 -3.06
N ASP A 46 -6.05 10.39 -4.33
CA ASP A 46 -7.23 10.40 -5.19
C ASP A 46 -8.21 9.27 -4.87
N HIS A 47 -7.66 8.09 -4.52
CA HIS A 47 -8.45 6.93 -4.18
C HIS A 47 -9.13 7.06 -2.81
N ASP A 48 -8.43 7.61 -1.81
CA ASP A 48 -8.94 7.82 -0.45
C ASP A 48 -10.25 8.64 -0.40
N LYS A 49 -10.39 9.62 -1.31
CA LYS A 49 -11.62 10.43 -1.45
C LYS A 49 -12.85 9.62 -1.87
N LYS A 50 -12.65 8.47 -2.53
CA LYS A 50 -13.72 7.62 -3.08
C LYS A 50 -13.84 6.29 -2.34
N CYS A 51 -12.76 5.84 -1.71
CA CYS A 51 -12.71 4.63 -0.93
C CYS A 51 -12.03 4.96 0.38
N THR A 52 -12.68 4.69 1.51
CA THR A 52 -12.16 4.99 2.85
C THR A 52 -10.84 4.28 3.15
N GLY A 53 -10.36 3.37 2.28
CA GLY A 53 -9.01 2.79 2.34
C GLY A 53 -8.71 2.01 3.61
N ARG A 54 -9.74 1.72 4.41
CA ARG A 54 -9.67 1.11 5.76
C ARG A 54 -9.31 -0.37 5.72
N GLU A 55 -9.53 -1.03 4.59
CA GLU A 55 -9.24 -2.44 4.39
C GLU A 55 -8.44 -2.63 3.10
N PHE A 56 -7.25 -3.19 3.25
CA PHE A 56 -6.36 -3.51 2.14
C PHE A 56 -5.58 -4.79 2.45
N THR A 57 -5.12 -5.44 1.39
CA THR A 57 -4.29 -6.63 1.45
C THR A 57 -2.95 -6.36 0.76
N LEU A 58 -1.88 -6.91 1.31
CA LEU A 58 -0.54 -6.86 0.72
C LEU A 58 -0.36 -8.02 -0.25
N HIS A 59 0.10 -7.74 -1.46
CA HIS A 59 0.40 -8.74 -2.49
C HIS A 59 1.83 -8.53 -2.99
N LYS A 60 2.52 -9.62 -3.36
CA LYS A 60 3.83 -9.53 -4.04
C LYS A 60 3.63 -9.36 -5.55
N LEU A 61 4.47 -8.55 -6.17
CA LEU A 61 4.62 -8.46 -7.62
C LEU A 61 5.44 -9.67 -8.10
N GLY A 62 4.92 -10.39 -9.10
CA GLY A 62 5.63 -11.49 -9.76
C GLY A 62 5.35 -12.89 -9.20
N GLU A 63 4.40 -13.04 -8.26
CA GLU A 63 3.76 -14.34 -8.00
C GLU A 63 2.45 -14.39 -8.83
N ASP A 64 2.58 -14.82 -10.09
CA ASP A 64 1.48 -15.38 -10.92
C ASP A 64 1.95 -16.73 -11.46
#